data_AF-A0A2A4JW22-F1
#
_entry.id   AF-A0A2A4JW22-F1
#
_cell.length_a   1.000
_cell.length_b   1.000
_cell.length_c   1.000
_cell.angle_alpha   90.00
_cell.angle_beta   90.00
_cell.angle_gamma   90.00
#
_symmetry.space_group_name_H-M   'P 1'
#
loop_
_entity.id
_entity.type
_entity.pdbx_description
1 polymer ?
#
loop_
_entity_poly.entity_id
_entity_poly.type
_entity_poly.pdbx_seq_one_letter_code
_entity_poly.pdbx_strand_id
1 'polypeptide(L)'
;MGAKVLMLAPMVLLVFGSVEGQRYHNYYARNYLGRDLYEHGRSISDNLVTCGPHTCGAGAHCIHGSVRPVCACLPGYSGDALTQCVKIECIDNSECRGHQSCVNQHCIDPCAGACGVNANCDVRNHIPVCTCPPGYTGNPFSSCRIADPEEACHPSPCGANTKCHVANNQAICTCLPGYRGSPLTGCHHECESDGECGAQQSCRDFKCISPCGDCGVNADCETVAAHRAICKCPRGYHGDPYRICSAECTSDGECPSYKPACIYNACVDPCINACGTNAECHLRGLTPVCSCPRNMTGDPFSYCRPFEARDLCEPNPCGANAKCTPGHDRTGAERPVCTCPTGYIGNALVSCERGECELDSQCPDHLACVGYRCVDPCLGNSQCGSGAVCMARRHIAVCTCSNGRNGDALVNCYNTESVVATGRYYRFKRDGNYTSQPEPEAPATIVELTEAQTETKPEEKKEEKKE
;
A
#
# COMPACT_ATOMS: atom_id res chain seq x y z
N MET A 1 -45.93 31.24 -36.07
CA MET A 1 -45.68 32.09 -37.26
C MET A 1 -44.30 31.75 -37.79
N GLY A 2 -44.18 31.45 -39.09
CA GLY A 2 -42.91 31.15 -39.75
C GLY A 2 -42.94 29.83 -40.53
N ALA A 3 -43.51 29.87 -41.73
CA ALA A 3 -43.54 28.78 -42.69
C ALA A 3 -42.20 28.64 -43.44
N LYS A 4 -41.81 27.40 -43.79
CA LYS A 4 -40.94 27.13 -44.94
C LYS A 4 -41.51 25.96 -45.73
N VAL A 5 -41.77 26.27 -47.00
CA VAL A 5 -42.27 25.43 -48.08
C VAL A 5 -41.16 24.50 -48.56
N LEU A 6 -41.43 23.21 -48.73
CA LEU A 6 -40.67 22.33 -49.63
C LEU A 6 -41.65 21.48 -50.43
N MET A 7 -41.59 21.62 -51.75
CA MET A 7 -42.35 20.91 -52.77
C MET A 7 -41.93 19.44 -52.83
N LEU A 8 -42.90 18.51 -52.88
CA LEU A 8 -42.71 17.10 -53.22
C LEU A 8 -43.72 16.70 -54.31
N ALA A 9 -43.22 16.06 -55.36
CA ALA A 9 -43.97 15.28 -56.35
C ALA A 9 -43.01 14.27 -57.03
N PRO A 10 -43.47 13.20 -57.72
CA PRO A 10 -44.05 12.00 -57.08
C PRO A 10 -43.66 10.66 -57.78
N MET A 11 -44.08 9.53 -57.17
CA MET A 11 -44.33 8.18 -57.74
C MET A 11 -43.12 7.40 -58.34
N VAL A 12 -43.01 6.08 -58.25
CA VAL A 12 -43.95 5.00 -58.63
C VAL A 12 -43.56 3.69 -57.93
N LEU A 13 -44.56 2.94 -57.46
CA LEU A 13 -44.46 1.57 -56.94
C LEU A 13 -44.00 0.57 -58.03
N LEU A 14 -43.07 -0.32 -57.68
CA LEU A 14 -42.77 -1.53 -58.45
C LEU A 14 -43.53 -2.73 -57.85
N VAL A 15 -44.48 -3.24 -58.63
CA VAL A 15 -45.22 -4.48 -58.41
C VAL A 15 -44.52 -5.60 -59.18
N PHE A 16 -44.38 -6.76 -58.52
CA PHE A 16 -43.86 -8.01 -59.07
C PHE A 16 -44.80 -8.60 -60.13
N GLY A 17 -44.23 -9.02 -61.27
CA GLY A 17 -44.91 -9.81 -62.29
C GLY A 17 -43.95 -10.82 -62.93
N SER A 18 -44.18 -12.12 -62.66
CA SER A 18 -43.56 -13.23 -63.38
C SER A 18 -44.11 -13.32 -64.80
N VAL A 19 -43.23 -13.46 -65.79
CA VAL A 19 -43.59 -13.95 -67.13
C VAL A 19 -42.52 -14.93 -67.60
N GLU A 20 -43.01 -16.09 -68.02
CA GLU A 20 -42.30 -17.28 -68.43
C GLU A 20 -42.23 -17.34 -69.96
N GLY A 21 -41.14 -17.88 -70.52
CA GLY A 21 -41.05 -18.34 -71.91
C GLY A 21 -40.22 -17.47 -72.86
N GLN A 22 -39.18 -18.02 -73.48
CA GLN A 22 -39.31 -18.82 -74.71
C GLN A 22 -37.94 -19.34 -75.17
N ARG A 23 -37.88 -20.65 -75.36
CA ARG A 23 -36.80 -21.37 -76.06
C ARG A 23 -36.98 -21.17 -77.56
N TYR A 24 -35.95 -20.67 -78.23
CA TYR A 24 -35.78 -20.76 -79.67
C TYR A 24 -34.96 -22.02 -79.97
N HIS A 25 -35.52 -22.95 -80.74
CA HIS A 25 -34.86 -23.51 -81.93
C HIS A 25 -35.87 -24.31 -82.75
N ASN A 26 -36.16 -23.75 -83.93
CA ASN A 26 -36.86 -24.35 -85.06
C ASN A 26 -35.87 -25.08 -85.98
N TYR A 27 -36.44 -25.91 -86.86
CA TYR A 27 -35.91 -26.61 -88.06
C TYR A 27 -35.70 -28.12 -87.87
N TYR A 28 -36.25 -29.06 -88.66
CA TYR A 28 -37.17 -29.06 -89.81
C TYR A 28 -38.01 -30.36 -89.70
N ALA A 29 -39.34 -30.27 -89.69
CA ALA A 29 -40.23 -31.42 -89.90
C ALA A 29 -41.26 -31.04 -90.97
N ARG A 30 -40.99 -31.40 -92.24
CA ARG A 30 -41.98 -31.31 -93.31
C ARG A 30 -42.75 -32.63 -93.35
N ASN A 31 -43.94 -32.62 -92.73
CA ASN A 31 -44.98 -33.62 -92.92
C ASN A 31 -45.54 -33.52 -94.35
N TYR A 32 -45.49 -34.62 -95.10
CA TYR A 32 -46.25 -34.78 -96.33
C TYR A 32 -47.69 -35.15 -95.97
N LEU A 33 -48.61 -34.21 -96.19
CA LEU A 33 -50.05 -34.46 -96.17
C LEU A 33 -50.52 -34.88 -97.56
N GLY A 34 -51.44 -35.84 -97.55
CA GLY A 34 -51.87 -36.64 -98.68
C GLY A 34 -52.46 -35.87 -99.86
N ARG A 35 -52.39 -36.55 -101.02
CA ARG A 35 -53.29 -36.30 -102.13
C ARG A 35 -53.65 -37.67 -102.72
N ASP A 36 -54.85 -38.13 -102.39
CA ASP A 36 -55.51 -39.24 -103.07
C ASP A 36 -55.94 -38.80 -104.47
N LEU A 37 -55.55 -39.58 -105.48
CA LEU A 37 -56.24 -39.65 -106.76
C LEU A 37 -56.33 -41.13 -107.15
N TYR A 38 -57.55 -41.64 -107.17
CA TYR A 38 -57.94 -42.92 -107.76
C TYR A 38 -57.57 -42.96 -109.24
N GLU A 39 -57.05 -44.09 -109.73
CA GLU A 39 -57.83 -44.92 -110.66
C GLU A 39 -57.16 -46.23 -111.12
N HIS A 40 -58.04 -47.22 -111.30
CA HIS A 40 -57.96 -48.44 -112.11
C HIS A 40 -57.08 -49.61 -111.64
N GLY A 41 -57.79 -50.57 -111.03
CA GLY A 41 -57.27 -51.85 -110.58
C GLY A 41 -56.60 -52.71 -111.66
N ARG A 42 -55.47 -53.29 -111.27
CA ARG A 42 -55.14 -54.70 -111.51
C ARG A 42 -54.56 -55.26 -110.22
N SER A 43 -55.20 -56.29 -109.67
CA SER A 43 -54.57 -57.16 -108.69
C SER A 43 -53.75 -58.20 -109.45
N ILE A 44 -52.43 -58.12 -109.39
CA ILE A 44 -51.53 -59.27 -109.56
C ILE A 44 -50.35 -59.11 -108.58
N SER A 45 -50.43 -59.91 -107.51
CA SER A 45 -49.38 -60.62 -106.78
C SER A 45 -48.08 -59.92 -106.37
N ASP A 46 -47.82 -59.96 -105.07
CA ASP A 46 -46.51 -60.11 -104.40
C ASP A 46 -45.27 -59.59 -105.14
N ASN A 47 -44.78 -58.42 -104.72
CA ASN A 47 -43.35 -58.14 -104.76
C ASN A 47 -42.91 -57.50 -103.45
N LEU A 48 -42.10 -58.27 -102.74
CA LEU A 48 -41.38 -57.96 -101.52
C LEU A 48 -40.60 -56.64 -101.71
N VAL A 49 -41.00 -55.56 -101.03
CA VAL A 49 -40.24 -54.30 -101.01
C VAL A 49 -38.94 -54.53 -100.23
N THR A 50 -37.90 -54.92 -100.95
CA THR A 50 -36.58 -55.26 -100.40
C THR A 50 -35.55 -54.20 -100.81
N CYS A 51 -34.62 -53.90 -99.90
CA CYS A 51 -33.52 -52.98 -100.15
C CYS A 51 -32.64 -53.50 -101.30
N GLY A 52 -32.59 -52.75 -102.40
CA GLY A 52 -31.77 -53.06 -103.56
C GLY A 52 -30.45 -52.26 -103.59
N PRO A 53 -29.50 -52.63 -104.48
CA PRO A 53 -28.15 -52.05 -104.53
C PRO A 53 -28.08 -50.55 -104.88
N HIS A 54 -29.19 -49.91 -105.27
CA HIS A 54 -29.25 -48.49 -105.61
C HIS A 54 -30.42 -47.75 -104.93
N THR A 55 -31.01 -48.35 -103.89
CA THR A 55 -32.17 -47.76 -103.21
C THR A 55 -31.80 -46.51 -102.39
N CYS A 56 -30.54 -46.39 -101.94
CA CYS A 56 -30.04 -45.25 -101.17
C CYS A 56 -28.71 -44.72 -101.74
N GLY A 57 -28.40 -43.45 -101.44
CA GLY A 57 -27.17 -42.79 -101.87
C GLY A 57 -25.90 -43.41 -101.28
N ALA A 58 -24.73 -43.09 -101.86
CA ALA A 58 -23.45 -43.61 -101.37
C ALA A 58 -23.21 -43.18 -99.90
N GLY A 59 -22.80 -44.13 -99.05
CA GLY A 59 -22.62 -43.88 -97.61
C GLY A 59 -23.91 -43.96 -96.77
N ALA A 60 -25.06 -44.31 -97.37
CA ALA A 60 -26.30 -44.59 -96.66
C ALA A 60 -26.60 -46.10 -96.57
N HIS A 61 -27.26 -46.53 -95.50
CA HIS A 61 -27.79 -47.87 -95.36
C HIS A 61 -29.32 -47.85 -95.53
N CYS A 62 -29.83 -48.88 -96.18
CA CYS A 62 -31.25 -49.05 -96.46
C CYS A 62 -31.90 -49.90 -95.36
N ILE A 63 -32.96 -49.36 -94.75
CA ILE A 63 -33.79 -50.04 -93.76
C ILE A 63 -35.09 -50.49 -94.45
N HIS A 64 -35.45 -51.76 -94.27
CA HIS A 64 -36.75 -52.28 -94.72
C HIS A 64 -37.88 -51.63 -93.90
N GLY A 65 -38.65 -50.73 -94.53
CA GLY A 65 -39.83 -50.12 -93.93
C GLY A 65 -41.12 -50.83 -94.35
N SER A 66 -42.18 -50.69 -93.55
CA SER A 66 -43.46 -51.39 -93.75
C SER A 66 -44.22 -50.97 -95.01
N VAL A 67 -43.90 -49.81 -95.60
CA VAL A 67 -44.55 -49.29 -96.81
C VAL A 67 -43.53 -48.92 -97.90
N ARG A 68 -42.33 -48.44 -97.53
CA ARG A 68 -41.24 -48.02 -98.44
C ARG A 68 -39.88 -48.18 -97.74
N PRO A 69 -38.77 -48.42 -98.46
CA PRO A 69 -37.44 -48.45 -97.87
C PRO A 69 -37.04 -47.06 -97.35
N VAL A 70 -36.43 -47.01 -96.15
CA VAL A 70 -35.97 -45.76 -95.53
C VAL A 70 -34.45 -45.72 -95.59
N CYS A 71 -33.90 -44.65 -96.16
CA CYS A 71 -32.47 -44.43 -96.24
C CYS A 71 -31.99 -43.61 -95.04
N ALA A 72 -30.92 -44.07 -94.38
CA ALA A 72 -30.25 -43.35 -93.31
C ALA A 72 -28.74 -43.40 -93.52
N CYS A 73 -28.02 -42.30 -93.29
CA CYS A 73 -26.56 -42.29 -93.38
C CYS A 73 -25.93 -43.30 -92.42
N LEU A 74 -24.84 -43.93 -92.86
CA LEU A 74 -24.03 -44.79 -91.99
C LEU A 74 -23.43 -43.96 -90.83
N PRO A 75 -23.12 -44.57 -89.68
CA PRO A 75 -22.45 -43.87 -88.58
C PRO A 75 -21.17 -43.16 -89.04
N GLY A 76 -20.98 -41.90 -88.63
CA GLY A 76 -19.86 -41.05 -89.08
C GLY A 76 -20.06 -40.44 -90.47
N TYR A 77 -21.26 -40.53 -91.06
CA TYR A 77 -21.65 -39.82 -92.27
C TYR A 77 -22.88 -38.94 -92.01
N SER A 78 -22.95 -37.79 -92.67
CA SER A 78 -24.09 -36.85 -92.61
C SER A 78 -24.43 -36.34 -94.01
N GLY A 79 -25.58 -35.70 -94.16
CA GLY A 79 -26.09 -35.21 -95.44
C GLY A 79 -27.40 -35.89 -95.83
N ASP A 80 -27.68 -35.95 -97.13
CA ASP A 80 -28.93 -36.51 -97.65
C ASP A 80 -28.75 -37.99 -98.00
N ALA A 81 -29.41 -38.86 -97.22
CA ALA A 81 -29.32 -40.30 -97.37
C ALA A 81 -29.89 -40.86 -98.69
N LEU A 82 -30.68 -40.06 -99.43
CA LEU A 82 -31.19 -40.45 -100.74
C LEU A 82 -30.18 -40.18 -101.86
N THR A 83 -29.37 -39.13 -101.76
CA THR A 83 -28.44 -38.70 -102.82
C THR A 83 -27.01 -39.11 -102.50
N GLN A 84 -26.45 -38.63 -101.40
CA GLN A 84 -25.11 -38.96 -100.94
C GLN A 84 -24.93 -38.53 -99.48
N CYS A 85 -24.44 -39.44 -98.65
CA CYS A 85 -23.91 -39.09 -97.34
C CYS A 85 -22.40 -38.84 -97.46
N VAL A 86 -21.93 -37.76 -96.84
CA VAL A 86 -20.50 -37.43 -96.76
C VAL A 86 -19.96 -37.82 -95.39
N LYS A 87 -18.72 -38.32 -95.36
CA LYS A 87 -18.05 -38.65 -94.11
C LYS A 87 -17.81 -37.36 -93.32
N ILE A 88 -18.24 -37.34 -92.07
CA ILE A 88 -18.05 -36.23 -91.14
C ILE A 88 -17.00 -36.60 -90.09
N GLU A 89 -16.40 -35.59 -89.48
CA GLU A 89 -15.42 -35.80 -88.41
C GLU A 89 -16.08 -35.88 -87.04
N CYS A 90 -17.18 -35.16 -86.83
CA CYS A 90 -17.91 -35.14 -85.57
C CYS A 90 -19.41 -34.81 -85.76
N ILE A 91 -20.25 -35.31 -84.86
CA ILE A 91 -21.65 -34.90 -84.69
C ILE A 91 -21.79 -33.99 -83.46
N ASP A 92 -21.07 -34.34 -82.38
CA ASP A 92 -21.05 -33.57 -81.14
C ASP A 92 -19.62 -33.33 -80.65
N ASN A 93 -19.50 -32.51 -79.61
CA ASN A 93 -18.21 -32.18 -79.01
C ASN A 93 -17.49 -33.39 -78.43
N SER A 94 -18.22 -34.42 -77.96
CA SER A 94 -17.61 -35.59 -77.31
C SER A 94 -16.79 -36.47 -78.25
N GLU A 95 -17.05 -36.35 -79.56
CA GLU A 95 -16.29 -37.02 -80.63
C GLU A 95 -14.97 -36.31 -80.98
N CYS A 96 -14.79 -35.07 -80.53
CA CYS A 96 -13.56 -34.30 -80.71
C CYS A 96 -12.59 -34.48 -79.53
N ARG A 97 -11.29 -34.24 -79.76
CA ARG A 97 -10.31 -34.19 -78.65
C ARG A 97 -10.67 -33.06 -77.69
N GLY A 98 -10.28 -33.17 -76.42
CA GLY A 98 -10.69 -32.20 -75.37
C GLY A 98 -10.34 -30.72 -75.63
N HIS A 99 -9.44 -30.44 -76.57
CA HIS A 99 -9.05 -29.09 -77.01
C HIS A 99 -9.70 -28.66 -78.33
N GLN A 100 -10.67 -29.41 -78.85
CA GLN A 100 -11.34 -29.15 -80.13
C GLN A 100 -12.85 -29.16 -79.92
N SER A 101 -13.62 -28.43 -80.71
CA SER A 101 -15.08 -28.44 -80.67
C SER A 101 -15.65 -28.84 -82.02
N CYS A 102 -16.82 -29.47 -81.99
CA CYS A 102 -17.52 -29.87 -83.20
C CYS A 102 -18.29 -28.66 -83.75
N VAL A 103 -17.78 -28.10 -84.84
CA VAL A 103 -18.40 -26.97 -85.52
C VAL A 103 -18.52 -27.31 -86.99
N ASN A 104 -19.75 -27.25 -87.52
CA ASN A 104 -20.05 -27.59 -88.91
C ASN A 104 -19.48 -28.95 -89.33
N GLN A 105 -19.64 -29.97 -88.47
CA GLN A 105 -19.21 -31.37 -88.71
C GLN A 105 -17.68 -31.57 -88.76
N HIS A 106 -16.91 -30.59 -88.29
CA HIS A 106 -15.45 -30.62 -88.19
C HIS A 106 -14.97 -30.37 -86.77
N CYS A 107 -13.91 -31.05 -86.35
CA CYS A 107 -13.26 -30.80 -85.06
C CYS A 107 -12.24 -29.67 -85.21
N ILE A 108 -12.62 -28.46 -84.83
CA ILE A 108 -11.77 -27.27 -84.91
C ILE A 108 -11.31 -26.84 -83.52
N ASP A 109 -10.20 -26.10 -83.44
CA ASP A 109 -9.78 -25.47 -82.19
C ASP A 109 -10.70 -24.27 -81.90
N PRO A 110 -11.54 -24.31 -80.84
CA PRO A 110 -12.43 -23.22 -80.50
C PRO A 110 -11.68 -21.93 -80.09
N CYS A 111 -10.38 -21.99 -79.76
CA CYS A 111 -9.58 -20.82 -79.43
C CYS A 111 -9.19 -19.98 -80.66
N ALA A 112 -9.25 -20.55 -81.87
CA ALA A 112 -8.89 -19.86 -83.09
C ALA A 112 -9.84 -18.68 -83.37
N GLY A 113 -9.42 -17.47 -82.97
CA GLY A 113 -10.18 -16.23 -83.16
C GLY A 113 -11.23 -15.91 -82.08
N ALA A 114 -11.30 -16.67 -80.99
CA ALA A 114 -12.30 -16.47 -79.93
C ALA A 114 -11.90 -15.42 -78.88
N CYS A 115 -10.61 -15.29 -78.57
CA CYS A 115 -10.10 -14.38 -77.55
C CYS A 115 -9.49 -13.11 -78.13
N GLY A 116 -9.56 -12.03 -77.34
CA GLY A 116 -9.03 -10.73 -77.69
C GLY A 116 -7.50 -10.65 -77.67
N VAL A 117 -6.96 -9.51 -78.10
CA VAL A 117 -5.50 -9.28 -78.13
C VAL A 117 -4.92 -9.38 -76.71
N ASN A 118 -3.80 -10.08 -76.55
CA ASN A 118 -3.12 -10.36 -75.26
C ASN A 118 -3.96 -11.14 -74.23
N ALA A 119 -5.02 -11.83 -74.63
CA ALA A 119 -5.74 -12.76 -73.77
C ALA A 119 -5.19 -14.19 -73.93
N ASN A 120 -5.20 -14.95 -72.84
CA ASN A 120 -4.92 -16.37 -72.85
C ASN A 120 -6.21 -17.15 -73.12
N CYS A 121 -6.16 -18.12 -74.03
CA CYS A 121 -7.29 -19.00 -74.32
C CYS A 121 -7.05 -20.38 -73.73
N ASP A 122 -8.03 -20.88 -72.98
CA ASP A 122 -8.07 -22.24 -72.45
C ASP A 122 -9.35 -22.93 -72.93
N VAL A 123 -9.27 -24.18 -73.38
CA VAL A 123 -10.45 -24.91 -73.84
C VAL A 123 -11.01 -25.71 -72.68
N ARG A 124 -12.21 -25.35 -72.21
CA ARG A 124 -12.91 -26.07 -71.14
C ARG A 124 -14.21 -26.62 -71.67
N ASN A 125 -14.37 -27.94 -71.64
CA ASN A 125 -15.55 -28.64 -72.15
C ASN A 125 -15.87 -28.26 -73.60
N HIS A 126 -14.84 -28.21 -74.46
CA HIS A 126 -14.96 -27.84 -75.88
C HIS A 126 -15.46 -26.40 -76.13
N ILE A 127 -15.34 -25.52 -75.13
CA ILE A 127 -15.71 -24.10 -75.20
C ILE A 127 -14.46 -23.25 -74.93
N PRO A 128 -14.22 -22.17 -75.68
CA PRO A 128 -13.08 -21.30 -75.42
C PRO A 128 -13.35 -20.43 -74.18
N VAL A 129 -12.41 -20.44 -73.24
CA VAL A 129 -12.41 -19.60 -72.05
C VAL A 129 -11.27 -18.61 -72.16
N CYS A 130 -11.62 -17.33 -72.32
CA CYS A 130 -10.65 -16.25 -72.44
C CYS A 130 -10.37 -15.62 -71.07
N THR A 131 -9.09 -15.49 -70.72
CA THR A 131 -8.65 -14.83 -69.47
C THR A 131 -7.51 -13.86 -69.75
N CYS A 132 -7.43 -12.75 -69.02
CA CYS A 132 -6.23 -11.90 -69.10
C CYS A 132 -5.10 -12.56 -68.30
N PRO A 133 -3.87 -12.64 -68.86
CA PRO A 133 -2.72 -13.19 -68.14
C PRO A 133 -2.35 -12.31 -66.93
N PRO A 134 -1.59 -12.84 -65.95
CA PRO A 134 -1.13 -12.06 -64.80
C PRO A 134 -0.41 -10.77 -65.24
N GLY A 135 -0.77 -9.65 -64.62
CA GLY A 135 -0.25 -8.32 -64.98
C GLY A 135 -1.00 -7.61 -66.11
N TYR A 136 -2.07 -8.21 -66.65
CA TYR A 136 -2.95 -7.58 -67.63
C TYR A 136 -4.38 -7.46 -67.10
N THR A 137 -5.09 -6.40 -67.51
CA THR A 137 -6.48 -6.10 -67.18
C THR A 137 -7.28 -5.74 -68.44
N GLY A 138 -8.61 -5.76 -68.39
CA GLY A 138 -9.49 -5.47 -69.52
C GLY A 138 -10.51 -6.58 -69.78
N ASN A 139 -11.09 -6.59 -70.99
CA ASN A 139 -12.04 -7.61 -71.41
C ASN A 139 -11.31 -8.70 -72.21
N PRO A 140 -11.24 -9.95 -71.71
CA PRO A 140 -10.52 -11.03 -72.39
C PRO A 140 -11.03 -11.40 -73.79
N PHE A 141 -12.27 -11.03 -74.14
CA PHE A 141 -12.85 -11.28 -75.47
C PHE A 141 -12.52 -10.19 -76.49
N SER A 142 -12.08 -9.00 -76.06
CA SER A 142 -11.72 -7.90 -76.98
C SER A 142 -10.23 -7.55 -76.92
N SER A 143 -9.72 -7.21 -75.74
CA SER A 143 -8.30 -6.91 -75.53
C SER A 143 -7.96 -6.84 -74.04
N CYS A 144 -6.84 -7.45 -73.68
CA CYS A 144 -6.16 -7.23 -72.41
C CYS A 144 -5.01 -6.23 -72.60
N ARG A 145 -4.89 -5.27 -71.67
CA ARG A 145 -3.79 -4.30 -71.62
C ARG A 145 -3.00 -4.49 -70.32
N ILE A 146 -1.77 -4.01 -70.28
CA ILE A 146 -0.96 -4.03 -69.05
C ILE A 146 -1.76 -3.30 -67.96
N ALA A 147 -1.94 -3.97 -66.82
CA ALA A 147 -2.62 -3.39 -65.68
C ALA A 147 -1.77 -2.22 -65.15
N ASP A 148 -2.32 -1.01 -65.26
CA ASP A 148 -1.68 0.16 -64.67
C ASP A 148 -1.76 0.02 -63.14
N PRO A 149 -0.64 0.09 -62.42
CA PRO A 149 -0.66 0.08 -60.97
C PRO A 149 -1.67 1.08 -60.40
N GLU A 150 -1.86 2.26 -61.01
CA GLU A 150 -2.73 3.33 -60.50
C GLU A 150 -4.23 2.98 -60.47
N GLU A 151 -4.69 1.98 -61.21
CA GLU A 151 -6.12 1.59 -61.22
C GLU A 151 -6.57 0.94 -59.90
N ALA A 152 -5.65 0.32 -59.16
CA ALA A 152 -6.01 -0.32 -57.89
C ALA A 152 -6.49 0.69 -56.83
N CYS A 153 -6.05 1.96 -56.92
CA CYS A 153 -6.45 3.02 -56.01
C CYS A 153 -7.55 3.94 -56.58
N HIS A 154 -8.11 3.66 -57.77
CA HIS A 154 -9.11 4.52 -58.42
C HIS A 154 -10.36 3.74 -58.90
N PRO A 155 -11.54 3.94 -58.26
CA PRO A 155 -11.77 4.73 -57.04
C PRO A 155 -11.13 4.07 -55.81
N SER A 156 -10.72 4.87 -54.82
CA SER A 156 -9.99 4.36 -53.66
C SER A 156 -10.82 3.33 -52.88
N PRO A 157 -10.30 2.10 -52.68
CA PRO A 157 -10.95 1.10 -51.82
C PRO A 157 -10.72 1.35 -50.33
N CYS A 158 -9.92 2.36 -49.97
CA CYS A 158 -9.57 2.72 -48.60
C CYS A 158 -10.61 3.64 -47.96
N GLY A 159 -10.77 3.53 -46.64
CA GLY A 159 -11.68 4.38 -45.88
C GLY A 159 -11.18 5.82 -45.69
N ALA A 160 -11.98 6.68 -45.05
CA ALA A 160 -11.64 8.08 -44.84
C ALA A 160 -10.33 8.28 -44.04
N ASN A 161 -9.63 9.40 -44.27
CA ASN A 161 -8.36 9.76 -43.62
C ASN A 161 -7.22 8.74 -43.81
N THR A 162 -7.17 8.13 -45.00
CA THR A 162 -6.12 7.18 -45.39
C THR A 162 -5.41 7.59 -46.66
N LYS A 163 -4.22 7.02 -46.86
CA LYS A 163 -3.46 7.08 -48.10
C LYS A 163 -3.44 5.69 -48.74
N CYS A 164 -3.95 5.62 -49.98
CA CYS A 164 -3.83 4.44 -50.83
C CYS A 164 -2.49 4.47 -51.56
N HIS A 165 -1.79 3.35 -51.57
CA HIS A 165 -0.61 3.13 -52.41
C HIS A 165 -0.59 1.68 -52.87
N VAL A 166 0.12 1.42 -53.97
CA VAL A 166 0.07 0.12 -54.64
C VAL A 166 1.35 -0.63 -54.34
N ALA A 167 1.22 -1.85 -53.83
CA ALA A 167 2.33 -2.79 -53.71
C ALA A 167 1.88 -4.17 -54.17
N ASN A 168 2.72 -4.87 -54.94
CA ASN A 168 2.39 -6.18 -55.54
C ASN A 168 1.06 -6.20 -56.32
N ASN A 169 0.77 -5.15 -57.09
CA ASN A 169 -0.50 -4.96 -57.81
C ASN A 169 -1.77 -5.02 -56.94
N GLN A 170 -1.65 -4.73 -55.62
CA GLN A 170 -2.77 -4.59 -54.70
C GLN A 170 -2.81 -3.20 -54.07
N ALA A 171 -4.02 -2.71 -53.81
CA ALA A 171 -4.23 -1.49 -53.05
C ALA A 171 -3.95 -1.72 -51.57
N ILE A 172 -2.97 -0.97 -51.03
CA ILE A 172 -2.64 -0.96 -49.61
C ILE A 172 -3.09 0.38 -49.02
N CYS A 173 -3.90 0.29 -47.97
CA CYS A 173 -4.43 1.42 -47.24
C CYS A 173 -3.63 1.66 -45.97
N THR A 174 -3.22 2.91 -45.73
CA THR A 174 -2.50 3.32 -44.52
C THR A 174 -3.16 4.56 -43.93
N CYS A 175 -3.29 4.64 -42.60
CA CYS A 175 -3.80 5.86 -41.96
C CYS A 175 -2.85 7.03 -42.24
N LEU A 176 -3.41 8.23 -42.41
CA LEU A 176 -2.61 9.45 -42.41
C LEU A 176 -1.90 9.64 -41.05
N PRO A 177 -0.75 10.35 -41.00
CA PRO A 177 -0.07 10.62 -39.74
C PRO A 177 -1.00 11.28 -38.71
N GLY A 178 -1.03 10.73 -37.49
CA GLY A 178 -1.91 11.22 -36.41
C GLY A 178 -3.32 10.64 -36.39
N TYR A 179 -3.67 9.76 -37.34
CA TYR A 179 -4.91 8.99 -37.33
C TYR A 179 -4.67 7.54 -36.93
N ARG A 180 -5.63 6.95 -36.20
CA ARG A 180 -5.65 5.55 -35.77
C ARG A 180 -6.94 4.86 -36.21
N GLY A 181 -6.93 3.53 -36.21
CA GLY A 181 -8.08 2.71 -36.61
C GLY A 181 -7.75 1.78 -37.77
N SER A 182 -8.79 1.30 -38.45
CA SER A 182 -8.64 0.39 -39.58
C SER A 182 -8.59 1.18 -40.90
N PRO A 183 -7.49 1.10 -41.68
CA PRO A 183 -7.38 1.80 -42.95
C PRO A 183 -8.43 1.41 -44.00
N LEU A 184 -9.06 0.24 -43.86
CA LEU A 184 -10.11 -0.20 -44.79
C LEU A 184 -11.46 0.47 -44.50
N THR A 185 -11.79 0.70 -43.23
CA THR A 185 -13.07 1.33 -42.84
C THR A 185 -12.95 2.84 -42.69
N GLY A 186 -11.75 3.32 -42.38
CA GLY A 186 -11.44 4.72 -42.14
C GLY A 186 -10.71 4.90 -40.81
N CYS A 187 -9.82 5.88 -40.77
CA CYS A 187 -9.08 6.23 -39.58
C CYS A 187 -9.64 7.51 -38.95
N HIS A 188 -9.53 7.63 -37.63
CA HIS A 188 -9.99 8.76 -36.85
C HIS A 188 -8.86 9.26 -35.95
N HIS A 189 -9.02 10.46 -35.38
CA HIS A 189 -8.09 10.99 -34.39
C HIS A 189 -8.06 10.15 -33.12
N GLU A 190 -7.04 10.32 -32.27
CA GLU A 190 -7.04 9.61 -31.00
C GLU A 190 -8.22 10.06 -30.11
N CYS A 191 -8.51 11.35 -30.09
CA CYS A 191 -9.70 11.91 -29.46
C CYS A 191 -10.20 13.12 -30.24
N GLU A 192 -11.50 13.39 -30.20
CA GLU A 192 -12.08 14.69 -30.60
C GLU A 192 -12.60 15.48 -29.39
N SER A 193 -12.93 14.78 -28.31
CA SER A 193 -13.39 15.36 -27.05
C SER A 193 -12.70 14.71 -25.84
N ASP A 194 -12.68 15.42 -24.72
CA ASP A 194 -12.11 14.93 -23.46
C ASP A 194 -12.71 13.59 -23.02
N GLY A 195 -14.00 13.36 -23.27
CA GLY A 195 -14.71 12.15 -22.86
C GLY A 195 -14.26 10.86 -23.56
N GLU A 196 -13.46 10.98 -24.63
CA GLU A 196 -12.85 9.83 -25.32
C GLU A 196 -11.50 9.41 -24.69
N CYS A 197 -10.98 10.22 -23.77
CA CYS A 197 -9.75 9.93 -23.04
C CYS A 197 -10.03 9.30 -21.67
N GLY A 198 -9.01 8.64 -21.11
CA GLY A 198 -9.09 8.10 -19.75
C GLY A 198 -9.31 9.21 -18.70
N ALA A 199 -9.77 8.83 -17.50
CA ALA A 199 -10.11 9.77 -16.43
C ALA A 199 -8.97 10.72 -15.99
N GLN A 200 -7.71 10.37 -16.27
CA GLN A 200 -6.52 11.17 -15.94
C GLN A 200 -5.91 11.91 -17.15
N GLN A 201 -6.61 11.95 -18.28
CA GLN A 201 -6.14 12.53 -19.53
C GLN A 201 -7.15 13.55 -20.07
N SER A 202 -6.73 14.39 -21.00
CA SER A 202 -7.53 15.37 -21.71
C SER A 202 -7.19 15.33 -23.20
N CYS A 203 -8.13 15.73 -24.05
CA CYS A 203 -7.91 15.78 -25.47
C CYS A 203 -7.24 17.12 -25.85
N ARG A 204 -5.96 17.06 -26.24
CA ARG A 204 -5.21 18.22 -26.74
C ARG A 204 -4.54 17.85 -28.05
N ASP A 205 -4.75 18.68 -29.07
CA ASP A 205 -4.22 18.46 -30.42
C ASP A 205 -4.49 17.04 -30.94
N PHE A 206 -5.73 16.56 -30.74
CA PHE A 206 -6.22 15.25 -31.16
C PHE A 206 -5.54 14.04 -30.48
N LYS A 207 -4.86 14.26 -29.35
CA LYS A 207 -4.19 13.23 -28.54
C LYS A 207 -4.65 13.28 -27.09
N CYS A 208 -4.70 12.10 -26.47
CA CYS A 208 -4.98 11.98 -25.05
C CYS A 208 -3.71 12.20 -24.24
N ILE A 209 -3.57 13.39 -23.66
CA ILE A 209 -2.41 13.77 -22.85
C ILE A 209 -2.83 14.05 -21.41
N SER A 210 -1.92 13.86 -20.46
CA SER A 210 -2.19 14.24 -19.07
C SER A 210 -2.26 15.77 -18.95
N PRO A 211 -3.32 16.35 -18.36
CA PRO A 211 -3.40 17.79 -18.12
C PRO A 211 -2.46 18.26 -17.00
N CYS A 212 -1.78 17.36 -16.27
CA CYS A 212 -0.85 17.73 -15.20
C CYS A 212 0.32 18.61 -15.66
N GLY A 213 0.63 18.66 -16.95
CA GLY A 213 1.59 19.61 -17.52
C GLY A 213 1.15 21.07 -17.43
N ASP A 214 -0.12 21.35 -17.08
CA ASP A 214 -0.66 22.69 -16.91
C ASP A 214 -0.37 23.28 -15.51
N CYS A 215 0.19 22.49 -14.59
CA CYS A 215 0.59 22.98 -13.27
C CYS A 215 1.81 23.91 -13.35
N GLY A 216 1.82 24.91 -12.46
CA GLY A 216 2.90 25.89 -12.37
C GLY A 216 4.23 25.30 -11.92
N VAL A 217 5.30 26.09 -12.03
CA VAL A 217 6.63 25.66 -11.57
C VAL A 217 6.61 25.38 -10.06
N ASN A 218 7.18 24.25 -9.65
CA ASN A 218 7.17 23.73 -8.27
C ASN A 218 5.76 23.45 -7.69
N ALA A 219 4.75 23.28 -8.53
CA ALA A 219 3.43 22.82 -8.09
C ALA A 219 3.28 21.30 -8.31
N ASP A 220 2.59 20.64 -7.38
CA ASP A 220 2.22 19.24 -7.50
C ASP A 220 0.88 19.12 -8.21
N CYS A 221 0.78 18.19 -9.16
CA CYS A 221 -0.51 17.77 -9.71
C CYS A 221 -1.17 16.79 -8.74
N GLU A 222 -2.15 17.27 -7.97
CA GLU A 222 -2.79 16.48 -6.91
C GLU A 222 -3.70 15.42 -7.51
N THR A 223 -4.60 15.84 -8.40
CA THR A 223 -5.55 14.97 -9.09
C THR A 223 -5.94 15.57 -10.43
N VAL A 224 -6.54 14.76 -11.30
CA VAL A 224 -7.23 15.24 -12.50
C VAL A 224 -8.73 15.12 -12.26
N ALA A 225 -9.45 16.22 -12.40
CA ALA A 225 -10.90 16.28 -12.25
C ALA A 225 -11.52 16.93 -13.48
N ALA A 226 -12.53 16.28 -14.06
CA ALA A 226 -13.17 16.73 -15.30
C ALA A 226 -12.15 17.06 -16.41
N HIS A 227 -11.17 16.16 -16.60
CA HIS A 227 -10.09 16.30 -17.59
C HIS A 227 -9.21 17.54 -17.42
N ARG A 228 -9.19 18.14 -16.22
CA ARG A 228 -8.32 19.27 -15.85
C ARG A 228 -7.44 18.92 -14.67
N ALA A 229 -6.21 19.44 -14.66
CA ALA A 229 -5.34 19.30 -13.51
C ALA A 229 -5.85 20.13 -12.33
N ILE A 230 -5.83 19.53 -11.14
CA ILE A 230 -5.94 20.22 -9.86
C ILE A 230 -4.54 20.34 -9.31
N CYS A 231 -4.00 21.55 -9.33
CA CYS A 231 -2.63 21.83 -8.89
C CYS A 231 -2.62 22.37 -7.46
N LYS A 232 -1.62 21.98 -6.67
CA LYS A 232 -1.39 22.51 -5.32
C LYS A 232 0.08 22.83 -5.09
N CYS A 233 0.37 23.79 -4.22
CA CYS A 233 1.73 23.99 -3.77
C CYS A 233 2.11 22.91 -2.73
N PRO A 234 3.32 22.33 -2.82
CA PRO A 234 3.84 21.42 -1.81
C PRO A 234 4.02 22.13 -0.47
N ARG A 235 4.25 21.36 0.61
CA ARG A 235 4.46 21.92 1.95
C ARG A 235 5.66 22.88 1.96
N GLY A 236 5.49 24.04 2.59
CA GLY A 236 6.51 25.11 2.62
C GLY A 236 6.52 26.00 1.38
N TYR A 237 5.68 25.73 0.38
CA TYR A 237 5.54 26.59 -0.78
C TYR A 237 4.23 27.38 -0.74
N HIS A 238 4.26 28.60 -1.24
CA HIS A 238 3.12 29.50 -1.34
C HIS A 238 3.07 30.14 -2.73
N GLY A 239 1.93 30.72 -3.11
CA GLY A 239 1.72 31.33 -4.43
C GLY A 239 0.51 30.75 -5.16
N ASP A 240 0.53 30.86 -6.48
CA ASP A 240 -0.52 30.34 -7.36
C ASP A 240 -0.05 29.00 -7.96
N PRO A 241 -0.67 27.85 -7.58
CA PRO A 241 -0.29 26.53 -8.08
C PRO A 241 -0.38 26.35 -9.59
N TYR A 242 -1.10 27.21 -10.31
CA TYR A 242 -1.19 27.15 -11.78
C TYR A 242 -0.13 28.02 -12.47
N ARG A 243 0.66 28.80 -11.71
CA ARG A 243 1.70 29.68 -12.26
C ARG A 243 3.07 29.35 -11.68
N ILE A 244 3.22 29.53 -10.38
CA ILE A 244 4.47 29.33 -9.66
C ILE A 244 4.21 29.19 -8.17
N CYS A 245 4.83 28.18 -7.57
CA CYS A 245 4.95 28.01 -6.14
C CYS A 245 6.37 28.44 -5.73
N SER A 246 6.47 29.38 -4.78
CA SER A 246 7.73 29.83 -4.18
C SER A 246 7.89 29.29 -2.77
N ALA A 247 9.11 28.89 -2.43
CA ALA A 247 9.50 28.54 -1.06
C ALA A 247 9.22 29.72 -0.11
N GLU A 248 8.74 29.42 1.11
CA GLU A 248 8.65 30.41 2.19
C GLU A 248 10.04 30.86 2.66
N CYS A 249 11.01 29.96 2.65
CA CYS A 249 12.41 30.24 2.96
C CYS A 249 13.36 29.33 2.19
N THR A 250 14.57 29.82 1.90
CA THR A 250 15.70 28.97 1.44
C THR A 250 16.82 28.84 2.48
N SER A 251 16.79 29.69 3.50
CA SER A 251 17.75 29.73 4.60
C SER A 251 17.08 30.21 5.89
N ASP A 252 17.67 29.88 7.04
CA ASP A 252 17.14 30.28 8.36
C ASP A 252 17.03 31.80 8.54
N GLY A 253 17.88 32.57 7.86
CA GLY A 253 17.92 34.04 7.97
C GLY A 253 16.74 34.75 7.29
N GLU A 254 16.02 34.08 6.41
CA GLU A 254 14.79 34.61 5.79
C GLU A 254 13.58 34.51 6.73
N CYS A 255 13.68 33.67 7.76
CA CYS A 255 12.57 33.37 8.64
C CYS A 255 12.41 34.41 9.76
N PRO A 256 11.15 34.70 10.18
CA PRO A 256 10.89 35.64 11.25
C PRO A 256 11.28 35.06 12.62
N SER A 257 11.54 35.93 13.60
CA SER A 257 12.06 35.52 14.91
C SER A 257 11.18 34.53 15.70
N TYR A 258 9.87 34.48 15.43
CA TYR A 258 8.95 33.55 16.09
C TYR A 258 8.89 32.17 15.41
N LYS A 259 9.53 31.97 14.25
CA LYS A 259 9.67 30.70 13.52
C LYS A 259 11.03 30.62 12.82
N PRO A 260 12.15 30.63 13.56
CA PRO A 260 13.45 30.98 13.02
C PRO A 260 14.14 29.89 12.20
N ALA A 261 13.61 28.66 12.13
CA ALA A 261 14.24 27.56 11.40
C ALA A 261 13.58 27.37 10.04
N CYS A 262 14.39 27.27 8.98
CA CYS A 262 13.95 26.92 7.65
C CYS A 262 14.08 25.41 7.44
N ILE A 263 12.97 24.69 7.55
CA ILE A 263 12.95 23.22 7.40
C ILE A 263 12.00 22.87 6.27
N TYR A 264 12.53 22.16 5.26
CA TYR A 264 11.78 21.81 4.03
C TYR A 264 11.11 23.00 3.34
N ASN A 265 11.83 24.13 3.26
CA ASN A 265 11.37 25.39 2.67
C ASN A 265 10.22 26.09 3.41
N ALA A 266 9.88 25.66 4.63
CA ALA A 266 8.91 26.30 5.51
C ALA A 266 9.60 26.92 6.73
N CYS A 267 9.14 28.09 7.16
CA CYS A 267 9.58 28.66 8.42
C CYS A 267 8.83 27.97 9.56
N VAL A 268 9.57 27.30 10.44
CA VAL A 268 9.03 26.55 11.56
C VAL A 268 9.59 27.06 12.88
N ASP A 269 8.75 27.00 13.92
CA ASP A 269 9.17 27.22 15.29
C ASP A 269 9.68 25.88 15.86
N PRO A 270 10.99 25.74 16.16
CA PRO A 270 11.54 24.52 16.73
C PRO A 270 10.94 24.15 18.09
N CYS A 271 10.26 25.07 18.78
CA CYS A 271 9.61 24.81 20.07
C CYS A 271 8.26 24.10 19.96
N ILE A 272 7.62 24.11 18.79
CA ILE A 272 6.33 23.42 18.60
C ILE A 272 6.53 21.92 18.79
N ASN A 273 5.86 21.34 19.79
CA ASN A 273 5.93 19.92 20.19
C ASN A 273 7.31 19.42 20.63
N ALA A 274 8.28 20.30 20.90
CA ALA A 274 9.60 19.89 21.37
C ALA A 274 9.64 19.61 22.88
N CYS A 275 8.82 20.32 23.66
CA CYS A 275 8.78 20.23 25.11
C CYS A 275 7.48 19.61 25.62
N GLY A 276 7.57 19.00 26.80
CA GLY A 276 6.43 18.38 27.48
C GLY A 276 5.40 19.39 27.97
N THR A 277 4.25 18.89 28.39
CA THR A 277 3.17 19.75 28.89
C THR A 277 3.63 20.54 30.12
N ASN A 278 3.33 21.85 30.14
CA ASN A 278 3.76 22.83 31.15
C ASN A 278 5.27 23.11 31.24
N ALA A 279 6.07 22.66 30.28
CA ALA A 279 7.47 23.04 30.18
C ALA A 279 7.64 24.37 29.41
N GLU A 280 8.64 25.15 29.79
CA GLU A 280 9.09 26.32 29.03
C GLU A 280 10.09 25.87 27.97
N CYS A 281 9.87 26.32 26.73
CA CYS A 281 10.81 26.14 25.63
C CYS A 281 11.57 27.43 25.36
N HIS A 282 12.89 27.34 25.26
CA HIS A 282 13.75 28.42 24.79
C HIS A 282 14.76 27.88 23.78
N LEU A 283 15.13 28.71 22.81
CA LEU A 283 16.08 28.31 21.78
C LEU A 283 17.52 28.61 22.21
N ARG A 284 18.41 27.63 22.05
CA ARG A 284 19.86 27.86 21.99
C ARG A 284 20.29 27.71 20.53
N GLY A 285 20.31 28.83 19.79
CA GLY A 285 20.42 28.81 18.33
C GLY A 285 19.09 28.36 17.71
N LEU A 286 19.10 27.23 16.99
CA LEU A 286 17.87 26.58 16.48
C LEU A 286 17.50 25.31 17.27
N THR A 287 18.25 24.99 18.32
CA THR A 287 17.97 23.82 19.17
C THR A 287 17.01 24.20 20.29
N PRO A 288 15.84 23.54 20.39
CA PRO A 288 14.92 23.74 21.49
C PRO A 288 15.49 23.17 22.78
N VAL A 289 15.44 23.94 23.85
CA VAL A 289 15.83 23.55 25.20
C VAL A 289 14.61 23.67 26.09
N CYS A 290 14.27 22.56 26.74
CA CYS A 290 13.09 22.44 27.60
C CYS A 290 13.51 22.54 29.07
N SER A 291 12.77 23.34 29.85
CA SER A 291 12.96 23.43 31.29
C SER A 291 11.62 23.58 32.00
N CYS A 292 11.49 23.02 33.20
CA CYS A 292 10.31 23.29 34.03
C CYS A 292 10.40 24.72 34.61
N PRO A 293 9.27 25.45 34.68
CA PRO A 293 9.18 26.72 35.38
C PRO A 293 9.62 26.60 36.85
N ARG A 294 10.01 27.72 37.48
CA ARG A 294 10.60 27.74 38.84
C ARG A 294 9.77 27.05 39.94
N ASN A 295 8.45 26.93 39.79
CA ASN A 295 7.55 26.32 40.78
C ASN A 295 7.05 24.92 40.36
N MET A 296 7.71 24.32 39.37
CA MET A 296 7.34 23.01 38.84
C MET A 296 8.56 22.08 38.82
N THR A 297 8.30 20.78 38.90
CA THR A 297 9.28 19.71 38.84
C THR A 297 8.79 18.58 37.92
N GLY A 298 9.65 17.64 37.59
CA GLY A 298 9.38 16.56 36.65
C GLY A 298 10.34 16.56 35.47
N ASP A 299 9.94 15.92 34.38
CA ASP A 299 10.73 15.84 33.15
C ASP A 299 10.26 16.92 32.15
N PRO A 300 11.08 17.91 31.81
CA PRO A 300 10.74 18.97 30.86
C PRO A 300 10.37 18.49 29.45
N PHE A 301 10.77 17.28 29.06
CA PHE A 301 10.40 16.72 27.74
C PHE A 301 9.06 15.96 27.76
N SER A 302 8.58 15.60 28.95
CA SER A 302 7.36 14.80 29.12
C SER A 302 6.24 15.61 29.78
N TYR A 303 6.45 16.03 31.02
CA TYR A 303 5.45 16.71 31.83
C TYR A 303 6.08 17.38 33.05
N CYS A 304 5.84 18.68 33.19
CA CYS A 304 6.12 19.42 34.42
C CYS A 304 4.87 19.48 35.29
N ARG A 305 4.99 19.07 36.55
CA ARG A 305 3.94 19.17 37.58
C ARG A 305 4.32 20.19 38.64
N PRO A 306 3.34 20.78 39.37
CA PRO A 306 3.64 21.64 40.50
C PRO A 306 4.57 20.96 41.51
N PHE A 307 5.47 21.75 42.08
CA PHE A 307 6.32 21.29 43.17
C PHE A 307 5.48 20.96 44.41
N GLU A 308 5.71 19.79 45.00
CA GLU A 308 5.04 19.33 46.22
C GLU A 308 6.06 19.10 47.33
N ALA A 309 5.62 19.13 48.59
CA ALA A 309 6.49 18.94 49.75
C ALA A 309 7.35 17.65 49.69
N ARG A 310 6.86 16.58 49.05
CA ARG A 310 7.61 15.32 48.85
C ARG A 310 8.87 15.50 47.99
N ASP A 311 8.84 16.43 47.04
CA ASP A 311 9.93 16.65 46.07
C ASP A 311 11.17 17.24 46.73
N LEU A 312 11.05 17.81 47.93
CA LEU A 312 12.18 18.25 48.74
C LEU A 312 13.13 17.10 49.10
N CYS A 313 12.62 15.87 49.14
CA CYS A 313 13.35 14.67 49.53
C CYS A 313 13.64 13.72 48.36
N GLU A 314 13.37 14.13 47.11
CA GLU A 314 13.58 13.31 45.91
C GLU A 314 14.35 14.10 44.84
N PRO A 315 15.60 13.73 44.52
CA PRO A 315 16.42 12.70 45.17
C PRO A 315 16.79 13.09 46.61
N ASN A 316 17.00 12.11 47.48
CA ASN A 316 17.28 12.35 48.90
C ASN A 316 18.55 13.23 49.06
N PRO A 317 18.41 14.49 49.54
CA PRO A 317 19.54 15.40 49.70
C PRO A 317 20.34 15.13 50.98
N CYS A 318 19.87 14.23 51.84
CA CYS A 318 20.53 13.89 53.10
C CYS A 318 21.69 12.91 52.91
N GLY A 319 22.57 12.87 53.90
CA GLY A 319 23.72 11.98 53.93
C GLY A 319 23.33 10.50 53.95
N ALA A 320 24.31 9.62 53.71
CA ALA A 320 24.05 8.17 53.68
C ALA A 320 23.42 7.68 55.00
N ASN A 321 22.39 6.84 54.89
CA ASN A 321 21.56 6.30 55.99
C ASN A 321 20.73 7.34 56.78
N ALA A 322 20.67 8.60 56.34
CA ALA A 322 19.80 9.60 56.93
C ALA A 322 18.39 9.55 56.32
N LYS A 323 17.38 9.81 57.16
CA LYS A 323 15.99 9.95 56.74
C LYS A 323 15.70 11.41 56.40
N CYS A 324 15.20 11.66 55.20
CA CYS A 324 14.68 12.96 54.80
C CYS A 324 13.18 13.04 55.09
N THR A 325 12.75 14.17 55.64
CA THR A 325 11.33 14.54 55.77
C THR A 325 11.12 15.98 55.31
N PRO A 326 9.99 16.31 54.67
CA PRO A 326 9.63 17.70 54.38
C PRO A 326 9.48 18.48 55.69
N GLY A 327 10.03 19.70 55.75
CA GLY A 327 9.89 20.60 56.89
C GLY A 327 10.04 22.05 56.47
N HIS A 328 10.33 22.93 57.44
CA HIS A 328 10.45 24.36 57.19
C HIS A 328 11.69 24.94 57.89
N ASP A 329 12.26 26.00 57.33
CA ASP A 329 13.28 26.79 58.02
C ASP A 329 12.66 27.81 59.01
N ARG A 330 13.52 28.57 59.70
CA ARG A 330 13.11 29.59 60.68
C ARG A 330 12.31 30.74 60.08
N THR A 331 12.34 30.90 58.75
CA THR A 331 11.57 31.91 58.01
C THR A 331 10.23 31.36 57.50
N GLY A 332 9.96 30.07 57.72
CA GLY A 332 8.76 29.37 57.25
C GLY A 332 8.87 28.81 55.84
N ALA A 333 10.01 28.93 55.17
CA ALA A 333 10.20 28.39 53.83
C ALA A 333 10.38 26.86 53.88
N GLU A 334 9.73 26.14 52.96
CA GLU A 334 9.80 24.68 52.86
C GLU A 334 11.24 24.22 52.56
N ARG A 335 11.76 23.27 53.34
CA ARG A 335 13.10 22.69 53.19
C ARG A 335 13.14 21.21 53.58
N PRO A 336 14.05 20.42 52.99
CA PRO A 336 14.30 19.06 53.47
C PRO A 336 14.93 19.08 54.86
N VAL A 337 14.42 18.24 55.75
CA VAL A 337 14.96 18.02 57.11
C VAL A 337 15.57 16.63 57.17
N CYS A 338 16.87 16.59 57.46
CA CYS A 338 17.64 15.36 57.57
C CYS A 338 17.79 14.94 59.03
N THR A 339 17.40 13.70 59.34
CA THR A 339 17.54 13.13 60.70
C THR A 339 18.18 11.75 60.64
N CYS A 340 18.99 11.40 61.65
CA CYS A 340 19.46 10.03 61.79
C CYS A 340 18.31 9.19 62.38
N PRO A 341 17.96 8.05 61.76
CA PRO A 341 17.00 7.12 62.32
C PRO A 341 17.43 6.61 63.71
N THR A 342 16.48 6.07 64.47
CA THR A 342 16.73 5.40 65.75
C THR A 342 17.87 4.38 65.60
N GLY A 343 18.84 4.41 66.53
CA GLY A 343 20.02 3.53 66.50
C GLY A 343 21.16 4.03 65.60
N TYR A 344 21.04 5.21 64.99
CA TYR A 344 22.10 5.85 64.21
C TYR A 344 22.52 7.20 64.82
N ILE A 345 23.80 7.54 64.65
CA ILE A 345 24.46 8.76 65.15
C ILE A 345 25.27 9.42 64.04
N GLY A 346 25.60 10.69 64.20
CA GLY A 346 26.42 11.44 63.25
C GLY A 346 25.69 12.67 62.71
N ASN A 347 26.19 13.20 61.59
CA ASN A 347 25.61 14.36 60.93
C ASN A 347 24.72 13.88 59.78
N ALA A 348 23.40 14.05 59.93
CA ALA A 348 22.41 13.60 58.96
C ALA A 348 22.55 14.22 57.55
N LEU A 349 23.31 15.30 57.37
CA LEU A 349 23.63 15.87 56.06
C LEU A 349 24.85 15.20 55.40
N VAL A 350 25.71 14.55 56.17
CA VAL A 350 26.95 13.93 55.70
C VAL A 350 26.80 12.41 55.68
N SER A 351 26.59 11.80 56.84
CA SER A 351 26.25 10.39 57.00
C SER A 351 25.80 10.10 58.43
N CYS A 352 24.87 9.16 58.54
CA CYS A 352 24.48 8.52 59.78
C CYS A 352 25.15 7.14 59.87
N GLU A 353 25.86 6.90 60.97
CA GLU A 353 26.52 5.63 61.28
C GLU A 353 25.73 4.90 62.36
N ARG A 354 25.76 3.57 62.36
CA ARG A 354 25.10 2.78 63.40
C ARG A 354 25.75 3.08 64.75
N GLY A 355 24.94 3.45 65.74
CA GLY A 355 25.36 3.67 67.11
C GLY A 355 25.85 2.39 67.78
N GLU A 356 26.60 2.56 68.86
CA GLU A 356 27.24 1.46 69.59
C GLU A 356 26.24 0.71 70.48
N CYS A 357 25.17 1.38 70.90
CA CYS A 357 24.17 0.85 71.82
C CYS A 357 22.78 1.43 71.51
N GLU A 358 21.74 0.70 71.87
CA GLU A 358 20.34 1.13 71.96
C GLU A 358 19.82 1.05 73.40
N LEU A 359 20.39 0.13 74.18
CA LEU A 359 20.08 -0.13 75.58
C LEU A 359 21.35 -0.09 76.42
N ASP A 360 21.21 0.27 77.70
CA ASP A 360 22.33 0.31 78.65
C ASP A 360 23.06 -1.05 78.76
N SER A 361 22.32 -2.16 78.66
CA SER A 361 22.87 -3.52 78.74
C SER A 361 23.82 -3.90 77.60
N GLN A 362 23.85 -3.13 76.50
CA GLN A 362 24.79 -3.34 75.40
C GLN A 362 26.13 -2.64 75.65
N CYS A 363 26.20 -1.77 76.66
CA CYS A 363 27.43 -1.16 77.09
C CYS A 363 28.10 -1.98 78.22
N PRO A 364 29.42 -1.89 78.39
CA PRO A 364 30.08 -2.35 79.60
C PRO A 364 29.46 -1.76 80.88
N ASP A 365 29.52 -2.47 82.01
CA ASP A 365 28.89 -2.08 83.30
C ASP A 365 29.25 -0.67 83.82
N HIS A 366 30.39 -0.13 83.41
CA HIS A 366 30.89 1.20 83.77
C HIS A 366 30.48 2.31 82.77
N LEU A 367 29.71 1.97 81.73
CA LEU A 367 29.22 2.90 80.72
C LEU A 367 27.69 2.80 80.63
N ALA A 368 27.05 3.88 80.23
CA ALA A 368 25.62 3.96 80.00
C ALA A 368 25.34 4.30 78.53
N CYS A 369 24.23 3.81 78.00
CA CYS A 369 23.80 4.16 76.67
C CYS A 369 23.12 5.53 76.67
N VAL A 370 23.76 6.52 76.03
CA VAL A 370 23.25 7.89 75.89
C VAL A 370 23.38 8.31 74.44
N GLY A 371 22.25 8.63 73.80
CA GLY A 371 22.24 9.05 72.40
C GLY A 371 22.92 8.03 71.46
N TYR A 372 22.72 6.75 71.74
CA TYR A 372 23.32 5.59 71.04
C TYR A 372 24.85 5.48 71.11
N ARG A 373 25.48 6.12 72.09
CA ARG A 373 26.90 5.92 72.44
C ARG A 373 27.04 5.40 73.85
N CYS A 374 28.03 4.52 74.07
CA CYS A 374 28.39 4.09 75.41
C CYS A 374 29.27 5.17 76.05
N VAL A 375 28.69 5.97 76.94
CA VAL A 375 29.38 7.06 77.62
C VAL A 375 29.49 6.78 79.10
N ASP A 376 30.57 7.25 79.72
CA ASP A 376 30.71 7.16 81.17
C ASP A 376 29.67 8.09 81.81
N PRO A 377 28.73 7.58 82.63
CA PRO A 377 27.74 8.40 83.30
C PRO A 377 28.37 9.43 84.25
N CYS A 378 29.61 9.26 84.68
CA CYS A 378 30.35 10.24 85.50
C CYS A 378 31.05 11.34 84.69
N LEU A 379 31.00 11.31 83.35
CA LEU A 379 31.64 12.31 82.50
C LEU A 379 30.78 13.57 82.39
N GLY A 380 31.18 14.64 83.10
CA GLY A 380 30.46 15.91 83.18
C GLY A 380 30.11 16.22 84.64
N ASN A 381 30.66 17.30 85.17
CA ASN A 381 30.78 17.58 86.61
C ASN A 381 29.46 18.00 87.31
N SER A 382 28.31 17.48 86.86
CA SER A 382 26.97 17.93 87.28
C SER A 382 26.03 16.82 87.75
N GLN A 383 26.47 15.56 87.79
CA GLN A 383 25.62 14.46 88.27
C GLN A 383 25.74 14.20 89.78
N CYS A 384 26.85 14.62 90.37
CA CYS A 384 27.10 14.53 91.82
C CYS A 384 27.27 15.92 92.43
N GLY A 385 26.98 16.02 93.73
CA GLY A 385 27.11 17.24 94.49
C GLY A 385 28.55 17.71 94.66
N SER A 386 28.73 18.98 95.02
CA SER A 386 30.07 19.54 95.24
C SER A 386 30.81 18.76 96.34
N GLY A 387 32.05 18.33 96.05
CA GLY A 387 32.88 17.56 96.98
C GLY A 387 32.58 16.06 97.06
N ALA A 388 31.66 15.55 96.25
CA ALA A 388 31.44 14.12 96.03
C ALA A 388 32.33 13.57 94.90
N VAL A 389 32.67 12.29 94.98
CA VAL A 389 33.32 11.50 93.94
C VAL A 389 32.24 10.74 93.18
N CYS A 390 32.31 10.75 91.85
CA CYS A 390 31.43 9.95 91.00
C CYS A 390 32.11 8.63 90.63
N MET A 391 31.38 7.53 90.73
CA MET A 391 31.78 6.22 90.22
C MET A 391 30.67 5.61 89.35
N ALA A 392 31.02 5.17 88.15
CA ALA A 392 30.07 4.51 87.26
C ALA A 392 29.92 3.03 87.63
N ARG A 393 28.69 2.59 87.95
CA ARG A 393 28.38 1.17 88.22
C ARG A 393 26.98 0.82 87.76
N ARG A 394 26.83 -0.33 87.09
CA ARG A 394 25.55 -0.81 86.54
C ARG A 394 24.87 0.24 85.67
N HIS A 395 25.63 0.86 84.79
CA HIS A 395 25.19 1.89 83.83
C HIS A 395 24.65 3.20 84.44
N ILE A 396 24.91 3.46 85.73
CA ILE A 396 24.49 4.69 86.41
C ILE A 396 25.65 5.37 87.14
N ALA A 397 25.53 6.67 87.37
CA ALA A 397 26.41 7.42 88.25
C ALA A 397 26.05 7.12 89.72
N VAL A 398 27.06 6.70 90.48
CA VAL A 398 26.99 6.50 91.93
C VAL A 398 27.87 7.55 92.59
N CYS A 399 27.26 8.40 93.43
CA CYS A 399 27.96 9.50 94.09
C CYS A 399 28.27 9.14 95.55
N THR A 400 29.50 9.43 95.99
CA THR A 400 29.95 9.24 97.38
C THR A 400 30.74 10.44 97.89
N CYS A 401 30.61 10.79 99.16
CA CYS A 401 31.45 11.84 99.73
C CYS A 401 32.89 11.36 99.88
N SER A 402 33.85 12.23 99.56
CA SER A 402 35.29 11.95 99.75
C SER A 402 35.62 11.71 101.23
N ASN A 403 36.68 10.95 101.53
CA ASN A 403 37.10 10.62 102.90
C ASN A 403 37.22 11.88 103.78
N GLY A 404 36.58 11.86 104.96
CA GLY A 404 36.54 13.00 105.90
C GLY A 404 35.44 14.03 105.63
N ARG A 405 34.56 13.77 104.64
CA ARG A 405 33.36 14.56 104.36
C ARG A 405 32.09 13.76 104.59
N ASN A 406 31.03 14.42 105.02
CA ASN A 406 29.70 13.84 105.21
C ASN A 406 28.64 14.75 104.55
N GLY A 407 27.43 14.23 104.33
CA GLY A 407 26.34 14.94 103.65
C GLY A 407 25.69 14.11 102.54
N ASP A 408 24.85 14.76 101.73
CA ASP A 408 24.22 14.14 100.57
C ASP A 408 25.14 14.26 99.36
N ALA A 409 25.66 13.13 98.90
CA ALA A 409 26.61 13.07 97.78
C ALA A 409 26.03 13.53 96.43
N LEU A 410 24.71 13.67 96.30
CA LEU A 410 24.06 14.22 95.10
C LEU A 410 23.92 15.74 95.16
N VAL A 411 23.97 16.33 96.35
CA VAL A 411 23.72 17.77 96.57
C VAL A 411 25.00 18.50 96.96
N ASN A 412 25.61 18.13 98.10
CA ASN A 412 26.84 18.73 98.59
C ASN A 412 27.44 17.92 99.76
N CYS A 413 28.76 17.73 99.76
CA CYS A 413 29.51 17.11 100.85
C CYS A 413 30.30 18.18 101.62
N TYR A 414 30.20 18.19 102.96
CA TYR A 414 30.89 19.13 103.83
C TYR A 414 31.90 18.41 104.75
N ASN A 415 32.95 19.11 105.21
CA ASN A 415 33.99 18.55 106.06
C ASN A 415 33.48 18.33 107.51
N THR A 416 33.89 17.24 108.17
CA THR A 416 33.57 16.96 109.59
C THR A 416 34.81 16.54 110.36
N GLU A 417 35.01 17.05 111.60
CA GLU A 417 36.18 16.77 112.47
C GLU A 417 36.12 15.41 113.22
N SER A 418 35.16 14.54 112.90
CA SER A 418 35.02 13.20 113.51
C SER A 418 35.02 12.09 112.45
N VAL A 419 35.94 11.13 112.61
CA VAL A 419 36.06 9.97 111.71
C VAL A 419 35.05 8.91 112.11
N VAL A 420 33.83 9.00 111.57
CA VAL A 420 32.95 7.83 111.44
C VAL A 420 32.51 7.76 109.98
N ALA A 421 33.19 6.91 109.20
CA ALA A 421 32.84 6.65 107.81
C ALA A 421 31.54 5.83 107.76
N THR A 422 30.39 6.51 107.65
CA THR A 422 29.14 5.84 107.25
C THR A 422 28.97 6.02 105.75
N GLY A 423 29.44 5.06 104.97
CA GLY A 423 29.34 5.07 103.52
C GLY A 423 27.89 4.85 103.07
N ARG A 424 27.09 5.92 102.92
CA ARG A 424 25.81 5.86 102.20
C ARG A 424 26.05 6.17 100.72
N TYR A 425 25.64 5.25 99.85
CA TYR A 425 25.75 5.38 98.40
C TYR A 425 24.41 5.81 97.81
N TYR A 426 24.44 6.79 96.91
CA TYR A 426 23.25 7.30 96.23
C TYR A 426 23.30 6.92 94.75
N ARG A 427 22.22 6.32 94.24
CA ARG A 427 22.08 5.91 92.83
C ARG A 427 21.23 6.92 92.08
N PHE A 428 21.76 7.45 90.97
CA PHE A 428 20.98 8.30 90.07
C PHE A 428 20.30 7.44 88.99
N LYS A 429 18.96 7.30 89.04
CA LYS A 429 18.18 6.76 87.92
C LYS A 429 17.71 7.91 87.04
N ARG A 430 17.82 7.73 85.72
CA ARG A 430 17.48 8.74 84.71
C ARG A 430 16.03 9.24 84.79
N ASP A 431 15.12 8.46 85.37
CA ASP A 431 13.70 8.84 85.58
C ASP A 431 13.46 9.75 86.80
N GLY A 432 14.52 10.27 87.44
CA GLY A 432 14.43 11.30 88.48
C GLY A 432 14.03 10.81 89.88
N ASN A 433 14.02 9.50 90.14
CA ASN A 433 13.64 8.95 91.45
C ASN A 433 14.81 8.24 92.18
N TYR A 434 15.04 8.63 93.44
CA TYR A 434 16.21 8.25 94.26
C TYR A 434 15.96 6.95 95.04
N THR A 435 16.97 6.09 95.17
CA THR A 435 16.94 4.96 96.12
C THR A 435 18.26 4.83 96.86
N SER A 436 18.20 4.81 98.20
CA SER A 436 19.33 4.56 99.10
C SER A 436 19.28 3.11 99.62
N GLN A 437 20.33 2.31 99.45
CA GLN A 437 20.42 0.96 100.04
C GLN A 437 21.80 0.72 100.70
N PRO A 438 21.87 0.14 101.92
CA PRO A 438 23.10 -0.38 102.53
C PRO A 438 23.23 -1.93 102.42
N GLU A 439 24.46 -2.47 102.37
CA GLU A 439 24.79 -3.92 102.47
C GLU A 439 25.66 -4.23 103.73
N PRO A 440 25.69 -5.48 104.26
CA PRO A 440 26.12 -5.80 105.63
C PRO A 440 27.63 -6.09 105.83
N GLU A 441 28.14 -5.78 107.03
CA GLU A 441 29.56 -5.75 107.45
C GLU A 441 30.17 -7.12 107.84
N ALA A 442 31.47 -7.31 107.60
CA ALA A 442 32.30 -8.39 108.16
C ALA A 442 33.10 -7.89 109.39
N PRO A 443 33.37 -8.72 110.42
CA PRO A 443 33.75 -8.24 111.75
C PRO A 443 35.27 -8.03 111.95
N ALA A 444 35.63 -7.03 112.75
CA ALA A 444 36.99 -6.78 113.24
C ALA A 444 37.16 -7.23 114.72
N THR A 445 38.34 -7.76 115.03
CA THR A 445 38.77 -8.26 116.36
C THR A 445 39.31 -7.12 117.25
N ILE A 446 39.07 -7.20 118.56
CA ILE A 446 39.56 -6.27 119.60
C ILE A 446 40.46 -7.03 120.58
N VAL A 447 41.55 -6.42 121.07
CA VAL A 447 42.30 -6.86 122.26
C VAL A 447 42.03 -5.89 123.42
N GLU A 448 41.73 -6.49 124.57
CA GLU A 448 41.15 -5.95 125.81
C GLU A 448 42.12 -5.12 126.67
N LEU A 449 41.57 -4.40 127.66
CA LEU A 449 41.90 -4.56 129.09
C LEU A 449 40.75 -4.04 129.99
N THR A 450 39.98 -5.02 130.49
CA THR A 450 39.34 -5.20 131.82
C THR A 450 38.96 -4.02 132.74
N GLU A 451 37.70 -4.04 133.22
CA GLU A 451 37.25 -4.29 134.62
C GLU A 451 35.73 -4.00 134.69
N ALA A 452 34.88 -5.04 134.72
CA ALA A 452 34.29 -5.71 135.90
C ALA A 452 33.37 -4.83 136.76
N GLN A 453 32.04 -5.01 136.64
CA GLN A 453 31.18 -5.68 137.64
C GLN A 453 29.67 -5.41 137.41
N THR A 454 28.88 -6.51 137.42
CA THR A 454 27.51 -6.70 137.97
C THR A 454 26.36 -5.81 137.44
N GLU A 455 25.15 -6.26 137.11
CA GLU A 455 24.35 -7.41 137.56
C GLU A 455 23.05 -7.53 136.71
N THR A 456 22.53 -8.76 136.59
CA THR A 456 21.12 -9.20 136.47
C THR A 456 20.23 -8.89 135.23
N LYS A 457 19.96 -10.02 134.51
CA LYS A 457 18.77 -10.54 133.77
C LYS A 457 17.37 -10.19 134.36
N PRO A 458 16.19 -10.58 133.77
CA PRO A 458 15.90 -11.26 132.48
C PRO A 458 14.63 -10.82 131.69
N GLU A 459 14.41 -11.50 130.55
CA GLU A 459 13.11 -11.88 129.92
C GLU A 459 12.29 -10.76 129.22
N GLU A 460 11.63 -10.97 128.07
CA GLU A 460 10.93 -12.16 127.60
C GLU A 460 10.66 -12.15 126.08
N LYS A 461 10.46 -13.35 125.53
CA LYS A 461 10.08 -13.72 124.16
C LYS A 461 8.70 -13.15 123.74
N LYS A 462 8.46 -12.96 122.44
CA LYS A 462 7.60 -13.87 121.65
C LYS A 462 7.48 -13.52 120.16
N GLU A 463 7.56 -14.60 119.39
CA GLU A 463 7.13 -14.79 118.01
C GLU A 463 5.63 -14.49 117.82
N GLU A 464 5.24 -14.03 116.62
CA GLU A 464 4.37 -14.76 115.66
C GLU A 464 4.07 -13.81 114.46
N LYS A 465 4.39 -14.10 113.19
CA LYS A 465 3.93 -15.13 112.24
C LYS A 465 2.62 -14.76 111.53
N LYS A 466 2.69 -14.75 110.18
CA LYS A 466 1.61 -14.68 109.15
C LYS A 466 0.90 -13.33 109.07
N GLU A 467 0.68 -12.75 107.89
CA GLU A 467 0.25 -13.32 106.60
C GLU A 467 0.83 -12.53 105.41
#